data_AF-A0AAD5FRW9-F1
#
_entry.id   AF-A0AAD5FRW9-F1
#
_cell.length_a   1.000
_cell.length_b   1.000
_cell.length_c   1.000
_cell.angle_alpha   90.00
_cell.angle_beta   90.00
_cell.angle_gamma   90.00
#
_symmetry.space_group_name_H-M   'P 1'
#
loop_
_entity.id
_entity.type
_entity.pdbx_description
1 polymer ?
#
loop_
_entity_poly.entity_id
_entity_poly.type
_entity_poly.pdbx_seq_one_letter_code
_entity_poly.pdbx_strand_id
1 'polypeptide(L)'
;MFPLLYSLFTHDFSNSTAIIKFAEDTFVVNLISNNDETAYLQGIKNLERWCQENNLLLNISKTKELIVDFSTEQERSYQPLNINGTPVERVDRFRYIGVHITQDLSWSCRINTLVKKARQRLYHLRRLRDFKLPSQVLRTFYTCTIESVLTSSITSWFGNSTMQDRRAFQRVVRSAERTIRKEFPNL
;
A
#
# COMPACT_ATOMS: atom_id res chain seq x y z
N MET A 1 -12.52 4.16 22.57
CA MET A 1 -13.98 4.03 22.39
C MET A 1 -14.22 3.25 21.09
N PHE A 2 -14.85 2.09 21.21
CA PHE A 2 -15.44 1.18 20.21
C PHE A 2 -15.01 1.22 18.71
N PRO A 3 -13.79 0.77 18.36
CA PRO A 3 -13.44 0.46 16.97
C PRO A 3 -14.40 -0.57 16.33
N LEU A 4 -14.88 -1.53 17.14
CA LEU A 4 -15.83 -2.56 16.70
C LEU A 4 -17.21 -1.98 16.36
N LEU A 5 -17.75 -1.09 17.20
CA LEU A 5 -19.06 -0.49 16.97
C LEU A 5 -19.04 0.41 15.73
N TYR A 6 -17.94 1.15 15.52
CA TYR A 6 -17.77 1.96 14.31
C TYR A 6 -17.70 1.10 13.04
N SER A 7 -16.96 -0.01 13.09
CA SER A 7 -16.90 -0.96 11.98
C SER A 7 -18.26 -1.60 11.68
N LEU A 8 -19.04 -1.94 12.72
CA LEU A 8 -20.40 -2.48 12.56
C LEU A 8 -21.36 -1.42 11.99
N PHE A 9 -21.36 -0.22 12.56
CA PHE A 9 -22.21 0.90 12.13
C PHE A 9 -21.99 1.25 10.66
N THR A 10 -20.74 1.20 10.21
CA THR A 10 -20.41 1.49 8.81
C THR A 10 -20.57 0.28 7.89
N HIS A 11 -20.82 -0.93 8.39
CA HIS A 11 -20.93 -2.13 7.55
C HIS A 11 -22.18 -2.13 6.65
N ASP A 12 -23.27 -1.52 7.09
CA ASP A 12 -24.58 -1.57 6.41
C ASP A 12 -24.62 -0.88 5.04
N PHE A 13 -23.58 -0.12 4.69
CA PHE A 13 -23.45 0.43 3.34
C PHE A 13 -23.01 -0.66 2.34
N SER A 14 -23.99 -1.26 1.67
CA SER A 14 -23.79 -2.15 0.53
C SER A 14 -24.26 -1.48 -0.77
N ASN A 15 -23.35 -1.35 -1.74
CA ASN A 15 -23.64 -0.83 -3.07
C ASN A 15 -22.86 -1.65 -4.10
N SER A 16 -23.15 -1.45 -5.40
CA SER A 16 -22.44 -2.10 -6.52
C SER A 16 -20.95 -1.75 -6.63
N THR A 17 -20.47 -0.87 -5.76
CA THR A 17 -19.09 -0.39 -5.69
C THR A 17 -18.28 -1.23 -4.71
N ALA A 18 -17.02 -1.55 -5.02
CA ALA A 18 -16.16 -2.25 -4.08
C ALA A 18 -15.72 -1.29 -2.96
N ILE A 19 -16.02 -1.63 -1.71
CA ILE A 19 -15.74 -0.78 -0.55
C ILE A 19 -14.83 -1.51 0.41
N ILE A 20 -13.71 -0.88 0.74
CA ILE A 20 -12.73 -1.42 1.68
C ILE A 20 -12.64 -0.43 2.84
N LYS A 21 -12.90 -0.91 4.06
CA LYS A 21 -12.87 -0.08 5.28
C LYS A 21 -11.78 -0.55 6.21
N PHE A 22 -11.05 0.39 6.78
CA PHE A 22 -10.10 0.14 7.85
C PHE A 22 -10.17 1.26 8.88
N ALA A 23 -10.78 0.97 10.04
CA ALA A 23 -11.17 1.99 11.01
C ALA A 23 -11.92 3.13 10.29
N GLU A 24 -11.45 4.37 10.41
CA GLU A 24 -12.06 5.55 9.81
C GLU A 24 -11.78 5.70 8.30
N ASP A 25 -10.76 5.01 7.77
CA ASP A 25 -10.40 5.09 6.35
C ASP A 25 -11.35 4.23 5.51
N THR A 26 -12.00 4.84 4.52
CA THR A 26 -12.87 4.14 3.56
C THR A 26 -12.35 4.35 2.14
N PHE A 27 -12.20 3.26 1.43
CA PHE A 27 -11.90 3.22 0.01
C PHE A 27 -13.17 2.87 -0.75
N VAL A 28 -13.43 3.62 -1.81
CA VAL A 28 -14.43 3.26 -2.81
C VAL A 28 -13.70 3.05 -4.12
N VAL A 29 -13.85 1.84 -4.67
CA VAL A 29 -13.22 1.42 -5.91
C VAL A 29 -14.32 1.07 -6.90
N ASN A 30 -14.24 1.64 -8.10
CA ASN A 30 -15.10 1.31 -9.22
C ASN A 30 -14.29 1.21 -10.51
N LEU A 31 -14.82 0.42 -11.43
CA LEU A 31 -14.31 0.33 -12.78
C LEU A 31 -14.93 1.43 -13.64
N ILE A 32 -14.09 2.18 -14.35
CA ILE A 32 -14.50 3.06 -15.44
C ILE A 32 -14.30 2.27 -16.74
N SER A 33 -15.37 2.10 -17.51
CA SER A 33 -15.36 1.32 -18.75
C SER A 33 -15.75 2.22 -19.93
N ASN A 34 -15.08 2.10 -21.07
CA ASN A 34 -15.39 2.88 -22.28
C ASN A 34 -15.45 4.41 -22.03
N ASN A 35 -14.62 4.91 -21.12
CA ASN A 35 -14.61 6.31 -20.70
C ASN A 35 -15.94 6.80 -20.09
N ASP A 36 -16.78 5.87 -19.60
CA ASP A 36 -18.01 6.17 -18.88
C ASP A 36 -17.76 6.14 -17.36
N GLU A 37 -17.73 7.33 -16.76
CA GLU A 37 -17.54 7.54 -15.32
C GLU A 37 -18.87 7.47 -14.54
N THR A 38 -20.01 7.26 -15.22
CA THR A 38 -21.35 7.41 -14.61
C THR A 38 -21.53 6.50 -13.40
N ALA A 39 -21.15 5.23 -13.49
CA ALA A 39 -21.28 4.27 -12.40
C ALA A 39 -20.40 4.67 -11.18
N TYR A 40 -19.19 5.16 -11.44
CA TYR A 40 -18.29 5.67 -10.40
C TYR A 40 -18.89 6.88 -9.69
N LEU A 41 -19.30 7.90 -10.45
CA LEU A 41 -19.86 9.14 -9.91
C LEU A 41 -21.19 8.90 -9.17
N GLN A 42 -22.05 8.00 -9.67
CA GLN A 42 -23.26 7.58 -8.97
C GLN A 42 -22.94 6.87 -7.66
N GLY A 43 -21.92 6.00 -7.66
CA GLY A 43 -21.42 5.34 -6.45
C GLY A 43 -20.99 6.33 -5.36
N ILE A 44 -20.25 7.37 -5.73
CA ILE A 44 -19.84 8.43 -4.80
C ILE A 44 -21.04 9.24 -4.28
N LYS A 45 -22.00 9.59 -5.15
CA LYS A 45 -23.24 10.27 -4.73
C LYS A 45 -24.07 9.44 -3.75
N ASN A 46 -24.12 8.11 -3.95
CA ASN A 46 -24.81 7.22 -3.01
C ASN A 46 -24.08 7.13 -1.66
N LEU A 47 -22.74 7.12 -1.67
CA LEU A 47 -21.94 7.20 -0.43
C LEU A 47 -22.20 8.51 0.31
N GLU A 48 -22.18 9.63 -0.40
CA GLU A 48 -22.45 10.95 0.15
C GLU A 48 -23.83 11.00 0.82
N ARG A 49 -24.88 10.53 0.13
CA ARG A 49 -26.24 10.45 0.69
C ARG A 49 -26.29 9.56 1.94
N TRP A 50 -25.70 8.37 1.88
CA TRP A 50 -25.68 7.46 3.03
C TRP A 50 -24.96 8.09 4.23
N CYS A 51 -23.84 8.79 4.00
CA CYS A 51 -23.16 9.52 5.06
C CYS A 51 -24.04 10.61 5.66
N GLN A 52 -24.77 11.38 4.85
CA GLN A 52 -25.70 12.41 5.33
C GLN A 52 -26.84 11.81 6.17
N GLU A 53 -27.46 10.72 5.70
CA GLU A 53 -28.55 10.02 6.41
C GLU A 53 -28.07 9.41 7.74
N ASN A 54 -26.81 9.00 7.83
CA ASN A 54 -26.20 8.40 9.01
C ASN A 54 -25.43 9.40 9.88
N ASN A 55 -25.60 10.71 9.66
CA ASN A 55 -24.92 11.78 10.40
C ASN A 55 -23.38 11.68 10.40
N LEU A 56 -22.81 11.19 9.30
CA LEU A 56 -21.37 11.08 9.07
C LEU A 56 -20.89 12.24 8.19
N LEU A 57 -19.81 12.89 8.63
CA LEU A 57 -19.18 13.97 7.89
C LEU A 57 -17.97 13.46 7.10
N LEU A 58 -17.99 13.67 5.78
CA LEU A 58 -16.86 13.36 4.91
C LEU A 58 -15.80 14.47 5.01
N ASN A 59 -14.57 14.11 5.36
CA ASN A 59 -13.46 15.05 5.38
C ASN A 59 -12.81 15.17 4.00
N ILE A 60 -13.37 16.05 3.17
CA ILE A 60 -12.96 16.26 1.76
C ILE A 60 -11.47 16.64 1.65
N SER A 61 -10.93 17.39 2.61
CA SER A 61 -9.50 17.77 2.62
C SER A 61 -8.55 16.58 2.75
N LYS A 62 -9.00 15.49 3.39
CA LYS A 62 -8.26 14.23 3.54
C LYS A 62 -8.60 13.22 2.45
N THR A 63 -9.78 13.33 1.83
CA THR A 63 -10.17 12.50 0.68
C THR A 63 -9.27 12.82 -0.51
N LYS A 64 -8.76 11.77 -1.16
CA LYS A 64 -7.96 11.86 -2.37
C LYS A 64 -8.58 10.98 -3.44
N GLU A 65 -8.53 11.44 -4.68
CA GLU A 65 -8.88 10.65 -5.84
C GLU A 65 -7.59 10.16 -6.52
N LEU A 66 -7.50 8.85 -6.76
CA LEU A 66 -6.43 8.24 -7.55
C LEU A 66 -7.07 7.53 -8.73
N ILE A 67 -6.71 7.94 -9.94
CA ILE A 67 -7.14 7.27 -11.17
C ILE A 67 -6.00 6.37 -11.64
N VAL A 68 -6.32 5.11 -11.89
CA VAL A 68 -5.40 4.10 -12.43
C VAL A 68 -5.87 3.77 -13.83
N ASP A 69 -5.18 4.28 -14.84
CA ASP A 69 -5.46 4.00 -16.23
C ASP A 69 -4.22 3.40 -16.93
N PHE A 70 -4.38 2.20 -17.47
CA PHE A 70 -3.37 1.50 -18.26
C PHE A 70 -3.70 1.49 -19.75
N SER A 71 -4.72 2.25 -20.17
CA SER A 71 -5.09 2.38 -21.57
C SER A 71 -3.98 3.00 -22.40
N THR A 72 -3.84 2.52 -23.63
CA THR A 72 -2.93 3.06 -24.64
C THR A 72 -3.57 4.16 -25.50
N GLU A 73 -4.85 4.45 -25.30
CA GLU A 73 -5.56 5.51 -26.01
C GLU A 73 -5.11 6.90 -25.53
N GLN A 74 -4.98 7.86 -26.46
CA GLN A 74 -4.52 9.22 -26.16
C GLN A 74 -5.50 9.97 -25.22
N GLU A 75 -4.90 10.68 -24.26
CA GLU A 75 -5.48 11.68 -23.34
C GLU A 75 -6.98 11.54 -23.03
N ARG A 76 -7.29 10.77 -21.99
CA ARG A 76 -8.61 10.79 -21.37
C ARG A 76 -8.73 11.97 -20.43
N SER A 77 -9.76 12.79 -20.65
CA SER A 77 -10.14 13.87 -19.75
C SER A 77 -11.18 13.36 -18.75
N TYR A 78 -10.73 12.94 -17.57
CA TYR A 78 -11.61 12.55 -16.48
C TYR A 78 -12.24 13.77 -15.80
N GLN A 79 -13.55 13.72 -15.57
CA GLN A 79 -14.28 14.79 -14.90
C GLN A 79 -13.73 15.01 -13.48
N PRO A 80 -13.58 16.27 -13.00
CA PRO A 80 -13.21 16.52 -11.62
C PRO A 80 -14.26 15.97 -10.65
N LEU A 81 -13.81 15.18 -9.67
CA LEU A 81 -14.70 14.67 -8.63
C LEU A 81 -15.07 15.79 -7.65
N ASN A 82 -16.37 16.00 -7.45
CA ASN A 82 -16.89 16.93 -6.46
C ASN A 82 -17.73 16.17 -5.42
N ILE A 83 -17.49 16.46 -4.14
CA ILE A 83 -18.29 15.99 -3.01
C ILE A 83 -18.85 17.22 -2.30
N ASN A 84 -20.15 17.31 -2.06
CA ASN A 84 -20.85 18.48 -1.52
C ASN A 84 -20.47 19.79 -2.23
N GLY A 85 -20.28 19.75 -3.56
CA GLY A 85 -19.84 20.90 -4.36
C GLY A 85 -18.38 21.33 -4.17
N THR A 86 -17.61 20.62 -3.35
CA THR A 86 -16.18 20.86 -3.13
C THR A 86 -15.35 19.88 -3.96
N PRO A 87 -14.34 20.36 -4.74
CA PRO A 87 -13.49 19.47 -5.52
C PRO A 87 -12.60 18.62 -4.62
N VAL A 88 -12.51 17.33 -4.96
CA VAL A 88 -11.59 16.38 -4.34
C VAL A 88 -10.23 16.50 -5.03
N GLU A 89 -9.15 16.49 -4.24
CA GLU A 89 -7.80 16.51 -4.78
C GLU A 89 -7.47 15.20 -5.51
N ARG A 90 -7.18 15.30 -6.81
CA ARG A 90 -6.64 14.20 -7.61
C ARG A 90 -5.12 14.13 -7.44
N VAL A 91 -4.61 12.95 -7.10
CA VAL A 91 -3.19 12.71 -6.79
C VAL A 91 -2.62 11.60 -7.65
N ASP A 92 -1.29 11.60 -7.86
CA ASP A 92 -0.58 10.51 -8.55
C ASP A 92 -0.19 9.36 -7.61
N ARG A 93 -0.20 9.64 -6.31
CA ARG A 93 0.15 8.72 -5.23
C ARG A 93 -0.47 9.16 -3.92
N PHE A 94 -0.73 8.20 -3.05
CA PHE A 94 -1.12 8.49 -1.67
C PHE A 94 -0.67 7.37 -0.73
N ARG A 95 -0.74 7.63 0.57
CA ARG A 95 -0.31 6.68 1.62
C ARG A 95 -1.53 6.12 2.34
N TYR A 96 -1.65 4.79 2.34
CA TYR A 96 -2.68 4.04 3.04
C TYR A 96 -2.07 2.98 3.96
N ILE A 97 -2.35 3.03 5.26
CA ILE A 97 -1.83 2.09 6.28
C ILE A 97 -0.31 1.86 6.13
N GLY A 98 0.46 2.92 5.88
CA GLY A 98 1.91 2.80 5.70
C GLY A 98 2.38 2.32 4.32
N VAL A 99 1.46 2.14 3.37
CA VAL A 99 1.71 1.71 2.00
C VAL A 99 1.43 2.83 1.01
N HIS A 100 2.40 3.14 0.14
CA HIS A 100 2.16 4.06 -0.96
C HIS A 100 1.51 3.31 -2.12
N ILE A 101 0.37 3.80 -2.57
CA ILE A 101 -0.31 3.36 -3.78
C ILE A 101 -0.11 4.46 -4.81
N THR A 102 0.31 4.09 -6.01
CA THR A 102 0.63 5.01 -7.11
C THR A 102 -0.28 4.73 -8.32
N GLN A 103 -0.48 5.72 -9.18
CA GLN A 103 -1.34 5.61 -10.36
C GLN A 103 -0.89 4.52 -11.34
N ASP A 104 0.42 4.22 -11.38
CA ASP A 104 1.00 3.16 -12.20
C ASP A 104 1.03 1.79 -11.48
N LEU A 105 0.50 1.74 -10.25
CA LEU A 105 0.58 0.61 -9.33
C LEU A 105 2.00 0.03 -9.15
N SER A 106 3.03 0.85 -9.38
CA SER A 106 4.42 0.45 -9.27
C SER A 106 4.87 0.37 -7.82
N TRP A 107 5.45 -0.78 -7.46
CA TRP A 107 5.99 -1.03 -6.14
C TRP A 107 7.47 -0.69 -6.02
N SER A 108 8.14 -0.34 -7.13
CA SER A 108 9.60 -0.22 -7.17
C SER A 108 10.12 0.86 -6.22
N CYS A 109 9.43 2.00 -6.08
CA CYS A 109 9.81 3.05 -5.13
C CYS A 109 9.79 2.54 -3.67
N ARG A 110 8.72 1.83 -3.29
CA ARG A 110 8.59 1.22 -1.97
C ARG A 110 9.66 0.16 -1.74
N ILE A 111 9.84 -0.76 -2.68
CA ILE A 111 10.81 -1.86 -2.58
C ILE A 111 12.23 -1.30 -2.46
N ASN A 112 12.58 -0.28 -3.26
CA ASN A 112 13.88 0.40 -3.14
C ASN A 112 14.08 1.02 -1.75
N THR A 113 13.03 1.59 -1.15
CA THR A 113 13.08 2.13 0.22
C THR A 113 13.31 1.02 1.25
N LEU A 114 12.61 -0.12 1.13
CA LEU A 114 12.79 -1.27 2.01
C LEU A 114 14.21 -1.85 1.88
N VAL A 115 14.70 -2.02 0.66
CA VAL A 115 16.05 -2.50 0.35
C VAL A 115 17.10 -1.55 0.94
N LYS A 116 16.93 -0.22 0.83
CA LYS A 116 17.83 0.76 1.45
C LYS A 116 17.88 0.60 2.97
N LYS A 117 16.72 0.50 3.64
CA LYS A 117 16.65 0.27 5.10
C LYS A 117 17.30 -1.06 5.50
N ALA A 118 17.05 -2.13 4.74
CA ALA A 118 17.64 -3.43 4.99
C ALA A 118 19.17 -3.44 4.80
N ARG A 119 19.69 -2.70 3.81
CA ARG A 119 21.13 -2.50 3.60
C ARG A 119 21.81 -1.76 4.76
N GLN A 120 21.16 -0.77 5.36
CA GLN A 120 21.67 -0.14 6.57
C GLN A 120 21.80 -1.15 7.72
N ARG A 121 20.83 -2.07 7.86
CA ARG A 121 20.84 -3.13 8.88
C ARG A 121 21.90 -4.21 8.59
N LEU A 122 22.20 -4.49 7.32
CA LEU A 122 23.31 -5.37 6.94
C LEU A 122 24.66 -4.87 7.45
N TYR A 123 24.88 -3.56 7.52
CA TYR A 123 26.11 -3.01 8.10
C TYR A 123 26.26 -3.46 9.56
N HIS A 124 25.20 -3.33 10.37
CA HIS A 124 25.21 -3.80 11.75
C HIS A 124 25.42 -5.32 11.85
N LEU A 125 24.79 -6.10 10.97
CA LEU A 125 25.00 -7.56 10.92
C LEU A 125 26.48 -7.92 10.69
N ARG A 126 27.17 -7.19 9.79
CA ARG A 126 28.62 -7.38 9.55
C ARG A 126 29.43 -7.03 10.79
N ARG A 127 29.12 -5.91 11.45
CA ARG A 127 29.79 -5.52 12.71
C ARG A 127 29.61 -6.57 13.81
N LEU A 128 28.40 -7.11 13.98
CA LEU A 128 28.12 -8.19 14.93
C LEU A 128 28.93 -9.46 14.62
N ARG A 129 29.14 -9.75 13.32
CA ARG A 129 30.02 -10.84 12.89
C ARG A 129 31.48 -10.56 13.22
N ASP A 130 31.96 -9.33 13.04
CA ASP A 130 33.33 -8.94 13.39
C ASP A 130 33.62 -9.12 14.89
N PHE A 131 32.60 -8.92 15.74
CA PHE A 131 32.65 -9.24 17.17
C PHE A 131 32.59 -10.75 17.49
N LYS A 132 32.63 -11.62 16.47
CA LYS A 132 32.63 -13.09 16.59
C LYS A 132 31.42 -13.65 17.35
N LEU A 133 30.27 -12.98 17.26
CA LEU A 133 29.06 -13.49 17.90
C LEU A 133 28.61 -14.85 17.32
N PRO A 134 27.95 -15.69 18.12
CA PRO A 134 27.47 -17.00 17.67
C PRO A 134 26.53 -16.88 16.46
N SER A 135 26.59 -17.85 15.54
CA SER A 135 25.75 -17.85 14.33
C SER A 135 24.25 -17.78 14.64
N GLN A 136 23.81 -18.32 15.77
CA GLN A 136 22.42 -18.26 16.22
C GLN A 136 21.99 -16.83 16.50
N VAL A 137 22.82 -16.03 17.17
CA VAL A 137 22.54 -14.62 17.47
C VAL A 137 22.46 -13.80 16.18
N LEU A 138 23.37 -14.05 15.24
CA LEU A 138 23.36 -13.38 13.94
C LEU A 138 22.11 -13.71 13.13
N ARG A 139 21.63 -14.96 13.20
CA ARG A 139 20.38 -15.39 12.56
C ARG A 139 19.17 -14.70 13.20
N THR A 140 19.10 -14.66 14.53
CA THR A 140 18.04 -13.94 15.24
C THR A 140 18.05 -12.46 14.86
N PHE A 141 19.23 -11.83 14.81
CA PHE A 141 19.34 -10.44 14.37
C PHE A 141 18.82 -10.25 12.94
N TYR A 142 19.20 -11.13 12.01
CA TYR A 142 18.69 -11.10 10.63
C TYR A 142 17.16 -11.18 10.59
N THR A 143 16.57 -12.19 11.24
CA THR A 143 15.12 -12.39 11.22
C THR A 143 14.36 -11.22 11.86
N CYS A 144 14.82 -10.75 13.02
CA CYS A 144 14.14 -9.68 13.75
C CYS A 144 14.30 -8.30 13.09
N THR A 145 15.40 -8.05 12.37
CA THR A 145 15.71 -6.68 11.89
C THR A 145 15.77 -6.56 10.37
N ILE A 146 16.33 -7.51 9.64
CA ILE A 146 16.47 -7.41 8.18
C ILE A 146 15.23 -7.99 7.53
N GLU A 147 14.91 -9.24 7.86
CA GLU A 147 13.78 -9.98 7.30
C GLU A 147 12.46 -9.28 7.63
N SER A 148 12.24 -8.88 8.88
CA SER A 148 11.02 -8.15 9.30
C SER A 148 10.73 -6.87 8.49
N VAL A 149 11.77 -6.15 8.07
CA VAL A 149 11.60 -4.96 7.20
C VAL A 149 11.31 -5.39 5.78
N LEU A 150 12.07 -6.36 5.29
CA LEU A 150 11.92 -6.86 3.93
C LEU A 150 10.54 -7.47 3.71
N THR A 151 9.98 -8.19 4.67
CA THR A 151 8.67 -8.85 4.55
C THR A 151 7.49 -7.96 4.96
N SER A 152 7.73 -6.69 5.31
CA SER A 152 6.67 -5.76 5.70
C SER A 152 5.67 -5.53 4.56
N SER A 153 4.41 -5.90 4.82
CA SER A 153 3.30 -5.88 3.85
C SER A 153 3.63 -6.61 2.53
N ILE A 154 4.39 -7.72 2.60
CA ILE A 154 4.85 -8.47 1.42
C ILE A 154 3.72 -8.92 0.49
N THR A 155 2.55 -9.22 1.06
CA THR A 155 1.35 -9.61 0.30
C THR A 155 0.86 -8.52 -0.65
N SER A 156 1.13 -7.24 -0.35
CA SER A 156 0.66 -6.12 -1.17
C SER A 156 1.53 -5.90 -2.42
N TRP A 157 2.84 -6.12 -2.34
CA TRP A 157 3.78 -5.69 -3.37
C TRP A 157 4.53 -6.83 -4.07
N PHE A 158 4.66 -8.01 -3.46
CA PHE A 158 5.51 -9.06 -4.01
C PHE A 158 5.00 -9.61 -5.34
N GLY A 159 3.68 -9.86 -5.45
CA GLY A 159 3.06 -10.33 -6.69
C GLY A 159 3.27 -9.39 -7.87
N ASN A 160 3.15 -8.09 -7.62
CA ASN A 160 3.25 -7.02 -8.63
C ASN A 160 4.65 -6.38 -8.71
N SER A 161 5.68 -7.03 -8.12
CA SER A 161 7.05 -6.56 -8.18
C SER A 161 7.74 -6.96 -9.50
N THR A 162 8.58 -6.07 -10.02
CA THR A 162 9.36 -6.38 -11.23
C THR A 162 10.46 -7.41 -10.94
N MET A 163 10.99 -8.06 -11.97
CA MET A 163 12.17 -8.92 -11.81
C MET A 163 13.37 -8.15 -11.23
N GLN A 164 13.53 -6.87 -11.57
CA GLN A 164 14.58 -6.00 -11.02
C GLN A 164 14.39 -5.80 -9.52
N ASP A 165 13.16 -5.58 -9.06
CA ASP A 165 12.82 -5.43 -7.65
C ASP A 165 13.11 -6.72 -6.87
N ARG A 166 12.71 -7.88 -7.40
CA ARG A 166 12.99 -9.19 -6.81
C ARG A 166 14.50 -9.44 -6.72
N ARG A 167 15.27 -9.08 -7.76
CA ARG A 167 16.74 -9.17 -7.73
C ARG A 167 17.36 -8.23 -6.69
N ALA A 168 16.80 -7.02 -6.50
CA ALA A 168 17.28 -6.11 -5.47
C ALA A 168 17.05 -6.66 -4.06
N PHE A 169 15.88 -7.27 -3.83
CA PHE A 169 15.54 -7.98 -2.60
C PHE A 169 16.50 -9.16 -2.33
N GLN A 170 16.65 -10.07 -3.32
CA GLN A 170 17.51 -11.25 -3.19
C GLN A 170 18.98 -10.90 -2.92
N ARG A 171 19.48 -9.77 -3.46
CA ARG A 171 20.84 -9.30 -3.16
C ARG A 171 21.06 -9.00 -1.68
N VAL A 172 20.03 -8.52 -0.97
CA VAL A 172 20.11 -8.27 0.48
C VAL A 172 20.20 -9.60 1.23
N VAL A 173 19.32 -10.55 0.90
CA VAL A 173 19.29 -11.89 1.51
C VAL A 173 20.64 -12.59 1.31
N ARG A 174 21.13 -12.65 0.06
CA ARG A 174 22.44 -13.26 -0.25
C ARG A 174 23.61 -12.60 0.48
N SER A 175 23.55 -11.28 0.71
CA SER A 175 24.58 -10.61 1.51
C SER A 175 24.52 -11.00 2.98
N ALA A 176 23.33 -11.24 3.54
CA ALA A 176 23.18 -11.73 4.90
C ALA A 176 23.69 -13.18 5.01
N GLU A 177 23.32 -14.06 4.08
CA GLU A 177 23.76 -15.45 4.03
C GLU A 177 25.29 -15.56 4.01
N ARG A 178 25.95 -14.77 3.15
CA ARG A 178 27.42 -14.71 3.08
C ARG A 178 28.04 -14.24 4.39
N THR A 179 27.42 -13.29 5.08
CA THR A 179 27.90 -12.78 6.37
C THR A 179 27.77 -13.86 7.45
N ILE A 180 26.65 -14.59 7.48
CA ILE A 180 26.33 -15.60 8.49
C ILE A 180 26.95 -16.97 8.19
N ARG A 181 27.33 -17.22 6.93
CA ARG A 181 27.80 -18.51 6.38
C ARG A 181 26.75 -19.63 6.52
N LYS A 182 25.48 -19.30 6.33
CA LYS A 182 24.34 -20.23 6.28
C LYS A 182 23.35 -19.76 5.22
N GLU A 183 22.71 -20.72 4.55
CA GLU A 183 21.62 -20.45 3.61
C GLU A 183 20.31 -20.18 4.37
N PHE A 184 19.50 -19.29 3.82
CA PHE A 184 18.14 -19.04 4.27
C PHE A 184 17.14 -19.67 3.30
N PRO A 185 15.92 -20.04 3.76
CA PRO A 185 14.88 -20.47 2.84
C PRO A 185 14.61 -19.38 1.79
N ASN A 186 14.46 -19.80 0.54
CA ASN A 186 14.05 -18.90 -0.53
C ASN A 186 12.63 -18.40 -0.22
N LEU A 187 12.46 -17.08 -0.17
CA LEU A 187 11.17 -16.38 -0.12
C LEU A 187 10.66 -16.12 -1.55
#